data_AF-A0A938MFU9-F1
#
_entry.id   AF-A0A938MFU9-F1
#
_cell.length_a   1.000
_cell.length_b   1.000
_cell.length_c   1.000
_cell.angle_alpha   90.00
_cell.angle_beta   90.00
_cell.angle_gamma   90.00
#
_symmetry.space_group_name_H-M   'P 1'
#
loop_
_entity.id
_entity.type
_entity.pdbx_description
1 polymer ?
#
loop_
_entity_poly.entity_id
_entity_poly.type
_entity_poly.pdbx_seq_one_letter_code
_entity_poly.pdbx_strand_id
1 'polypeptide(L)'
;MKLVECGYSVVIFDVRFDWLGLIRHLPKAVLITPKTDRFNLIGPLPGVNLWDVFQDFSQVLCEATGLYTASKLFLQEALAELAEKARTSGEFPHLRHLRDAVVALPARDRTPRADYKERVLERLDGLINTCGPEMLFVQQGYPLEQMIQDGYNIIFYSPYDTQMTDLLVFLRLRRLFLRRRNADHISHRPVVIFLDEFRSLLGRGGLRGSYQ
;
A
#
# COMPACT_ATOMS: atom_id res chain seq x y z
N MET A 1 -18.87 18.72 8.65
CA MET A 1 -19.12 19.40 7.35
C MET A 1 -18.26 20.64 7.13
N LYS A 2 -18.01 21.46 8.16
CA LYS A 2 -17.10 22.64 8.10
C LYS A 2 -15.74 22.41 7.41
N LEU A 3 -15.08 21.26 7.63
CA LEU A 3 -13.80 20.96 6.95
C LEU A 3 -13.93 20.95 5.42
N VAL A 4 -14.98 20.31 4.91
CA VAL A 4 -15.24 20.23 3.48
C VAL A 4 -15.64 21.60 2.92
N GLU A 5 -16.42 22.37 3.66
CA GLU A 5 -16.76 23.77 3.34
C GLU A 5 -15.50 24.66 3.27
N CYS A 6 -14.50 24.40 4.13
CA CYS A 6 -13.20 25.07 4.10
C CYS A 6 -12.26 24.54 2.99
N GLY A 7 -12.73 23.67 2.09
CA GLY A 7 -11.95 23.18 0.96
C GLY A 7 -11.06 21.97 1.26
N TYR A 8 -11.20 21.32 2.41
CA TYR A 8 -10.47 20.08 2.70
C TYR A 8 -11.14 18.88 2.04
N SER A 9 -10.35 17.95 1.54
CA SER A 9 -10.84 16.60 1.22
C SER A 9 -10.65 15.70 2.43
N VAL A 10 -11.51 14.72 2.60
CA VAL A 10 -11.44 13.77 3.70
C VAL A 10 -11.16 12.36 3.18
N VAL A 11 -10.21 11.67 3.81
CA VAL A 11 -9.95 10.25 3.59
C VAL A 11 -10.20 9.50 4.89
N ILE A 12 -11.10 8.53 4.88
CA ILE A 12 -11.52 7.76 6.06
C ILE A 12 -11.14 6.31 5.81
N PHE A 13 -10.44 5.71 6.76
CA PHE A 13 -10.23 4.27 6.81
C PHE A 13 -11.19 3.69 7.85
N ASP A 14 -12.32 3.17 7.36
CA ASP A 14 -13.44 2.68 8.15
C ASP A 14 -13.32 1.16 8.35
N VAL A 15 -12.77 0.78 9.51
CA VAL A 15 -12.52 -0.62 9.88
C VAL A 15 -13.78 -1.27 10.48
N ARG A 16 -14.62 -0.49 11.18
CA ARG A 16 -15.81 -1.00 11.88
C ARG A 16 -17.14 -0.69 11.22
N PHE A 17 -17.15 -0.11 10.03
CA PHE A 17 -18.35 0.27 9.28
C PHE A 17 -19.17 1.41 9.93
N ASP A 18 -18.57 2.14 10.87
CA ASP A 18 -19.27 3.19 11.61
C ASP A 18 -19.45 4.46 10.74
N TRP A 19 -18.62 4.61 9.70
CA TRP A 19 -18.55 5.82 8.88
C TRP A 19 -19.27 5.68 7.54
N LEU A 20 -19.75 4.48 7.18
CA LEU A 20 -20.51 4.25 5.95
C LEU A 20 -21.71 5.20 5.77
N GLY A 21 -22.42 5.52 6.86
CA GLY A 21 -23.57 6.42 6.82
C GLY A 21 -23.22 7.84 6.34
N LEU A 22 -21.97 8.27 6.51
CA LEU A 22 -21.51 9.61 6.14
C LEU A 22 -21.45 9.84 4.64
N ILE A 23 -21.45 8.78 3.82
CA ILE A 23 -21.48 8.93 2.36
C ILE A 23 -22.68 9.75 1.88
N ARG A 24 -23.80 9.69 2.62
CA ARG A 24 -25.03 10.44 2.30
C ARG A 24 -24.92 11.93 2.63
N HIS A 25 -23.93 12.32 3.43
CA HIS A 25 -23.75 13.67 3.96
C HIS A 25 -22.48 14.36 3.48
N LEU A 26 -21.54 13.61 2.91
CA LEU A 26 -20.30 14.14 2.35
C LEU A 26 -20.48 14.39 0.83
N PRO A 27 -20.29 15.62 0.34
CA PRO A 27 -20.37 15.87 -1.10
C PRO A 27 -19.22 15.15 -1.83
N LYS A 28 -19.47 14.68 -3.05
CA LYS A 28 -18.49 13.93 -3.86
C LYS A 28 -17.85 12.76 -3.07
N ALA A 29 -18.63 12.08 -2.23
CA ALA A 29 -18.13 10.96 -1.46
C ALA A 29 -18.08 9.68 -2.31
N VAL A 30 -16.99 8.91 -2.15
CA VAL A 30 -16.77 7.63 -2.83
C VAL A 30 -16.45 6.59 -1.77
N LEU A 31 -17.19 5.48 -1.80
CA LEU A 31 -16.89 4.29 -1.02
C LEU A 31 -16.04 3.33 -1.86
N ILE A 32 -14.86 3.00 -1.34
CA ILE A 32 -13.97 1.99 -1.89
C ILE A 32 -14.11 0.74 -1.01
N THR A 33 -14.63 -0.32 -1.61
CA THR A 33 -14.83 -1.64 -1.00
C THR A 33 -13.82 -2.61 -1.60
N PRO A 34 -13.51 -3.76 -0.96
CA PRO A 34 -12.62 -4.77 -1.56
C PRO A 34 -12.95 -5.12 -3.02
N LYS A 35 -14.24 -5.19 -3.36
CA LYS A 35 -14.70 -5.53 -4.72
C LYS A 35 -14.36 -4.45 -5.74
N THR A 36 -14.41 -3.18 -5.34
CA THR A 36 -14.15 -2.03 -6.21
C THR A 36 -12.72 -1.54 -6.12
N ASP A 37 -12.03 -1.86 -5.03
CA ASP A 37 -10.65 -1.47 -4.78
C ASP A 37 -9.72 -2.02 -5.87
N ARG A 38 -8.98 -1.11 -6.49
CA ARG A 38 -7.94 -1.42 -7.47
C ARG A 38 -6.69 -0.72 -6.98
N PHE A 39 -5.68 -1.50 -6.62
CA PHE A 39 -4.50 -0.99 -5.95
C PHE A 39 -3.23 -1.70 -6.40
N ASN A 40 -2.49 -1.06 -7.31
CA ASN A 40 -1.15 -1.51 -7.67
C ASN A 40 -0.13 -1.08 -6.59
N LEU A 41 0.23 -2.01 -5.70
CA LEU A 41 1.11 -1.77 -4.56
C LEU A 41 2.52 -1.33 -4.96
N ILE A 42 3.03 -1.89 -6.07
CA ILE A 42 4.37 -1.68 -6.57
C ILE A 42 4.37 -0.93 -7.91
N GLY A 43 3.21 -0.46 -8.36
CA GLY A 43 3.10 0.32 -9.58
C GLY A 43 3.73 1.70 -9.42
N PRO A 44 4.10 2.34 -10.54
CA PRO A 44 4.69 3.67 -10.53
C PRO A 44 3.76 4.67 -9.85
N LEU A 45 4.38 5.69 -9.26
CA LEU A 45 3.70 6.87 -8.75
C LEU A 45 4.18 8.07 -9.56
N PRO A 46 3.29 8.94 -10.08
CA PRO A 46 3.71 10.10 -10.86
C PRO A 46 4.74 10.95 -10.10
N GLY A 47 5.84 11.29 -10.76
CA GLY A 47 6.92 12.09 -10.15
C GLY A 47 7.77 11.37 -9.09
N VAL A 48 7.54 10.08 -8.82
CA VAL A 48 8.33 9.30 -7.85
C VAL A 48 9.17 8.27 -8.60
N ASN A 49 10.44 8.12 -8.23
CA ASN A 49 11.28 7.06 -8.79
C ASN A 49 10.69 5.69 -8.43
N LEU A 50 10.61 4.77 -9.41
CA LEU A 50 10.08 3.43 -9.21
C LEU A 50 10.83 2.66 -8.10
N TRP A 51 12.14 2.88 -7.98
CA TRP A 51 12.94 2.27 -6.93
C TRP A 51 12.54 2.74 -5.52
N ASP A 52 12.18 4.02 -5.36
CA ASP A 52 11.69 4.53 -4.08
C ASP A 52 10.36 3.86 -3.69
N VAL A 53 9.49 3.59 -4.66
CA VAL A 53 8.25 2.83 -4.46
C VAL A 53 8.56 1.41 -3.99
N PHE A 54 9.55 0.75 -4.58
CA PHE A 54 9.96 -0.61 -4.20
C PHE A 54 10.59 -0.67 -2.80
N GLN A 55 11.45 0.31 -2.47
CA GLN A 55 12.04 0.43 -1.13
C GLN A 55 10.96 0.62 -0.07
N ASP A 56 9.99 1.48 -0.35
CA ASP A 56 8.86 1.74 0.55
C ASP A 56 7.97 0.52 0.73
N PHE A 57 7.55 -0.12 -0.36
CA PHE A 57 6.76 -1.33 -0.33
C PHE A 57 7.45 -2.45 0.47
N SER A 58 8.73 -2.71 0.19
CA SER A 58 9.49 -3.76 0.89
C SER A 58 9.65 -3.47 2.38
N GLN A 59 9.85 -2.19 2.77
CA GLN A 59 9.91 -1.79 4.17
C GLN A 59 8.57 -2.06 4.87
N VAL A 60 7.48 -1.52 4.34
CA VAL A 60 6.15 -1.60 4.96
C VAL A 60 5.68 -3.05 5.04
N LEU A 61 5.88 -3.84 3.97
CA LEU A 61 5.54 -5.26 3.99
C LEU A 61 6.30 -5.99 5.10
N CYS A 62 7.61 -5.76 5.23
CA CYS A 62 8.42 -6.46 6.22
C CYS A 62 8.05 -6.07 7.65
N GLU A 63 7.85 -4.78 7.93
CA GLU A 63 7.41 -4.30 9.24
C GLU A 63 6.05 -4.86 9.63
N ALA A 64 5.08 -4.83 8.72
CA ALA A 64 3.71 -5.30 9.00
C ALA A 64 3.62 -6.83 9.15
N THR A 65 4.50 -7.58 8.49
CA THR A 65 4.45 -9.05 8.47
C THR A 65 5.52 -9.72 9.35
N GLY A 66 6.35 -8.94 10.03
CA GLY A 66 7.42 -9.42 10.90
C GLY A 66 8.57 -10.09 10.14
N LEU A 67 8.80 -9.72 8.88
CA LEU A 67 9.94 -10.23 8.12
C LEU A 67 11.22 -9.50 8.55
N TYR A 68 12.29 -10.26 8.73
CA TYR A 68 13.60 -9.72 9.12
C TYR A 68 14.33 -9.08 7.93
N THR A 69 15.38 -8.31 8.23
CA THR A 69 16.23 -7.61 7.25
C THR A 69 16.70 -8.51 6.10
N ALA A 70 17.05 -9.77 6.36
CA ALA A 70 17.50 -10.69 5.31
C ALA A 70 16.38 -11.02 4.30
N SER A 71 15.14 -11.22 4.77
CA SER A 71 13.96 -11.39 3.89
C SER A 71 13.65 -10.12 3.11
N LYS A 72 13.83 -8.94 3.73
CA LYS A 72 13.70 -7.65 3.04
C LYS A 72 14.71 -7.53 1.90
N LEU A 73 15.99 -7.81 2.14
CA LEU A 73 17.04 -7.76 1.12
C LEU A 73 16.75 -8.74 -0.02
N PHE A 74 16.35 -9.97 0.32
CA PHE A 74 15.94 -10.96 -0.68
C PHE A 74 14.77 -10.47 -1.54
N LEU A 75 13.74 -9.86 -0.92
CA LEU A 75 12.62 -9.26 -1.64
C LEU A 75 13.07 -8.11 -2.56
N GLN A 76 14.04 -7.31 -2.13
CA GLN A 76 14.60 -6.21 -2.91
C GLN A 76 15.38 -6.67 -4.14
N GLU A 77 16.01 -7.85 -4.10
CA GLU A 77 16.61 -8.47 -5.29
C GLU A 77 15.55 -8.76 -6.36
N ALA A 78 14.41 -9.34 -5.98
CA ALA A 78 13.30 -9.58 -6.91
C ALA A 78 12.73 -8.27 -7.48
N LEU A 79 12.60 -7.24 -6.64
CA LEU A 79 12.15 -5.92 -7.07
C LEU A 79 13.16 -5.25 -8.02
N ALA A 80 14.46 -5.42 -7.83
CA ALA A 80 15.47 -4.93 -8.74
C ALA A 80 15.35 -5.56 -10.14
N GLU A 81 15.11 -6.88 -10.22
CA GLU A 81 14.85 -7.53 -11.51
C GLU A 81 13.60 -6.98 -12.21
N LEU A 82 12.55 -6.64 -11.45
CA LEU A 82 11.35 -6.03 -12.00
C LEU A 82 11.58 -4.59 -12.48
N ALA A 83 12.41 -3.81 -11.79
CA ALA A 83 12.76 -2.45 -12.23
C ALA A 83 13.43 -2.51 -13.62
N GLU A 84 14.36 -3.44 -13.79
CA GLU A 84 15.06 -3.65 -15.05
C GLU A 84 14.11 -4.08 -16.17
N LYS A 85 13.22 -5.04 -15.90
CA LYS A 85 12.19 -5.47 -16.87
C LYS A 85 11.24 -4.33 -17.25
N ALA A 86 10.81 -3.52 -16.28
CA ALA A 86 9.95 -2.37 -16.53
C ALA A 86 10.64 -1.32 -17.39
N ARG A 87 11.93 -1.08 -17.16
CA ARG A 87 12.76 -0.17 -17.96
C ARG A 87 12.88 -0.63 -19.42
N THR A 88 12.99 -1.93 -19.67
CA THR A 88 13.13 -2.47 -21.04
C THR A 88 11.81 -2.65 -21.78
N SER A 89 10.74 -3.06 -21.09
CA SER A 89 9.45 -3.38 -21.70
C SER A 89 8.49 -2.19 -21.76
N GLY A 90 8.66 -1.21 -20.87
CA GLY A 90 7.69 -0.13 -20.66
C GLY A 90 6.45 -0.56 -19.87
N GLU A 91 6.31 -1.84 -19.52
CA GLU A 91 5.21 -2.34 -18.71
C GLU A 91 5.52 -2.23 -17.22
N PHE A 92 4.56 -1.72 -16.44
CA PHE A 92 4.76 -1.55 -15.02
C PHE A 92 4.42 -2.83 -14.23
N PRO A 93 5.21 -3.15 -13.20
CA PRO A 93 4.96 -4.35 -12.42
C PRO A 93 3.74 -4.18 -11.51
N HIS A 94 3.19 -5.32 -11.11
CA HIS A 94 2.12 -5.46 -10.11
C HIS A 94 2.39 -6.72 -9.30
N LEU A 95 1.57 -7.02 -8.29
CA LEU A 95 1.95 -8.02 -7.29
C LEU A 95 2.20 -9.42 -7.85
N ARG A 96 1.47 -9.85 -8.89
CA ARG A 96 1.76 -11.12 -9.59
C ARG A 96 3.18 -11.16 -10.17
N HIS A 97 3.65 -10.10 -10.82
CA HIS A 97 5.01 -10.05 -11.37
C HIS A 97 6.07 -10.21 -10.27
N LEU A 98 5.81 -9.63 -9.08
CA LEU A 98 6.71 -9.76 -7.94
C LEU A 98 6.72 -11.17 -7.39
N ARG A 99 5.55 -11.79 -7.23
CA ARG A 99 5.46 -13.21 -6.84
C ARG A 99 6.24 -14.09 -7.81
N ASP A 100 6.03 -13.91 -9.12
CA ASP A 100 6.70 -14.69 -10.16
C ASP A 100 8.23 -14.48 -10.14
N ALA A 101 8.69 -13.25 -9.93
CA ALA A 101 10.12 -12.93 -9.77
C ALA A 101 10.72 -13.63 -8.53
N VAL A 102 10.02 -13.59 -7.40
CA VAL A 102 10.44 -14.30 -6.17
C VAL A 102 10.51 -15.82 -6.40
N VAL A 103 9.56 -16.41 -7.11
CA VAL A 103 9.59 -17.83 -7.49
C VAL A 103 10.79 -18.14 -8.37
N ALA A 104 11.12 -17.27 -9.33
CA ALA A 104 12.23 -17.46 -10.26
C ALA A 104 13.60 -17.31 -9.60
N LEU A 105 13.71 -16.55 -8.49
CA LEU A 105 14.99 -16.37 -7.81
C LEU A 105 15.58 -17.70 -7.34
N PRO A 106 16.85 -17.99 -7.64
CA PRO A 106 17.50 -19.21 -7.21
C PRO A 106 17.69 -19.20 -5.69
N ALA A 107 17.30 -20.31 -5.06
CA ALA A 107 17.63 -20.63 -3.69
C ALA A 107 18.03 -22.10 -3.67
N ARG A 108 19.27 -22.39 -3.26
CA ARG A 108 19.71 -23.78 -3.09
C ARG A 108 18.99 -24.39 -1.89
N ASP A 109 18.57 -25.64 -2.02
CA ASP A 109 17.92 -26.37 -0.94
C ASP A 109 18.77 -26.35 0.34
N ARG A 110 18.12 -26.19 1.49
CA ARG A 110 18.76 -26.17 2.83
C ARG A 110 19.73 -25.00 3.07
N THR A 111 19.57 -23.89 2.34
CA THR A 111 20.28 -22.64 2.65
C THR A 111 19.35 -21.64 3.35
N PRO A 112 19.86 -20.70 4.17
CA PRO A 112 19.04 -19.64 4.76
C PRO A 112 18.24 -18.82 3.73
N ARG A 113 18.75 -18.75 2.49
CA ARG A 113 18.08 -18.11 1.37
C ARG A 113 16.78 -18.82 0.95
N ALA A 114 16.71 -20.15 1.08
CA ALA A 114 15.48 -20.90 0.85
C ALA A 114 14.41 -20.51 1.87
N ASP A 115 14.76 -20.40 3.15
CA ASP A 115 13.85 -19.96 4.21
C ASP A 115 13.36 -18.52 3.97
N TYR A 116 14.24 -17.62 3.51
CA TYR A 116 13.83 -16.25 3.17
C TYR A 116 12.84 -16.22 2.01
N LYS A 117 13.09 -17.02 0.97
CA LYS A 117 12.20 -17.17 -0.18
C LYS A 117 10.83 -17.69 0.25
N GLU A 118 10.79 -18.75 1.04
CA GLU A 118 9.56 -19.36 1.54
C GLU A 118 8.73 -18.36 2.34
N ARG A 119 9.34 -17.65 3.31
CA ARG A 119 8.64 -16.64 4.11
C ARG A 119 8.10 -15.48 3.27
N VAL A 120 8.89 -14.99 2.31
CA VAL A 120 8.44 -13.92 1.41
C VAL A 120 7.26 -14.41 0.55
N LEU A 121 7.35 -15.61 -0.02
CA LEU A 121 6.25 -16.20 -0.79
C LEU A 121 5.00 -16.40 0.05
N GLU A 122 5.13 -16.90 1.27
CA GLU A 122 4.00 -17.06 2.20
C GLU A 122 3.28 -15.72 2.44
N ARG A 123 4.04 -14.63 2.65
CA ARG A 123 3.45 -13.30 2.85
C ARG A 123 2.80 -12.74 1.59
N LEU A 124 3.43 -12.90 0.43
CA LEU A 124 2.85 -12.47 -0.85
C LEU A 124 1.58 -13.26 -1.19
N ASP A 125 1.60 -14.59 -0.98
CA ASP A 125 0.47 -15.46 -1.26
C ASP A 125 -0.68 -15.19 -0.28
N GLY A 126 -0.39 -14.96 1.01
CA GLY A 126 -1.39 -14.52 1.98
C GLY A 126 -2.07 -13.21 1.58
N LEU A 127 -1.30 -12.23 1.12
CA LEU A 127 -1.81 -10.95 0.62
C LEU A 127 -2.69 -11.13 -0.63
N ILE A 128 -2.24 -11.90 -1.61
CA ILE A 128 -2.97 -12.20 -2.84
C ILE A 128 -4.27 -12.95 -2.55
N ASN A 129 -4.22 -13.98 -1.73
CA ASN A 129 -5.39 -14.81 -1.39
C ASN A 129 -6.43 -14.01 -0.59
N THR A 130 -6.00 -13.07 0.25
CA THR A 130 -6.90 -12.27 1.08
C THR A 130 -7.57 -11.15 0.29
N CYS A 131 -6.81 -10.42 -0.53
CA CYS A 131 -7.32 -9.25 -1.26
C CYS A 131 -7.90 -9.57 -2.65
N GLY A 132 -7.51 -10.70 -3.22
CA GLY A 132 -7.92 -11.11 -4.56
C GLY A 132 -7.07 -10.51 -5.69
N PRO A 133 -6.93 -11.23 -6.82
CA PRO A 133 -6.19 -10.77 -8.00
C PRO A 133 -6.80 -9.53 -8.64
N GLU A 134 -8.11 -9.35 -8.56
CA GLU A 134 -8.82 -8.19 -9.10
C GLU A 134 -8.38 -6.88 -8.45
N MET A 135 -8.00 -6.90 -7.18
CA MET A 135 -7.49 -5.72 -6.46
C MET A 135 -6.01 -5.47 -6.79
N LEU A 136 -5.19 -6.53 -6.84
CA LEU A 136 -3.72 -6.41 -6.76
C LEU A 136 -2.99 -6.62 -8.10
N PHE A 137 -3.62 -7.24 -9.10
CA PHE A 137 -3.01 -7.53 -10.41
C PHE A 137 -3.39 -6.49 -11.47
N VAL A 138 -3.53 -5.25 -11.03
CA VAL A 138 -3.86 -4.12 -11.90
C VAL A 138 -2.62 -3.34 -12.26
N GLN A 139 -2.60 -2.83 -13.50
CA GLN A 139 -1.57 -1.89 -13.96
C GLN A 139 -1.68 -0.54 -13.25
N GLN A 140 -2.92 -0.04 -13.10
CA GLN A 140 -3.22 1.22 -12.45
C GLN A 140 -4.31 1.01 -11.41
N GLY A 141 -4.11 1.60 -10.22
CA GLY A 141 -5.14 1.68 -9.19
C GLY A 141 -5.92 2.99 -9.27
N TYR A 142 -6.77 3.24 -8.26
CA TYR A 142 -7.43 4.53 -8.12
C TYR A 142 -6.40 5.68 -8.06
N PRO A 143 -6.60 6.77 -8.82
CA PRO A 143 -5.71 7.92 -8.81
C PRO A 143 -5.98 8.77 -7.55
N LEU A 144 -5.65 8.23 -6.37
CA LEU A 144 -6.05 8.76 -5.06
C LEU A 144 -5.72 10.25 -4.89
N GLU A 145 -4.50 10.67 -5.26
CA GLU A 145 -4.09 12.08 -5.18
C GLU A 145 -4.93 12.96 -6.12
N GLN A 146 -5.23 12.51 -7.34
CA GLN A 146 -6.10 13.27 -8.26
C GLN A 146 -7.52 13.39 -7.73
N MET A 147 -8.08 12.28 -7.21
CA MET A 147 -9.40 12.31 -6.56
C MET A 147 -9.42 13.31 -5.40
N ILE A 148 -8.37 13.34 -4.58
CA ILE A 148 -8.23 14.32 -3.51
C ILE A 148 -8.19 15.74 -4.10
N GLN A 149 -7.38 16.02 -5.13
CA GLN A 149 -7.32 17.34 -5.78
C GLN A 149 -8.68 17.79 -6.33
N ASP A 150 -9.44 16.89 -6.94
CA ASP A 150 -10.78 17.15 -7.51
C ASP A 150 -11.87 17.35 -6.44
N GLY A 151 -11.50 17.21 -5.16
CA GLY A 151 -12.36 17.44 -4.01
C GLY A 151 -13.22 16.24 -3.61
N TYR A 152 -12.84 15.02 -4.00
CA TYR A 152 -13.54 13.81 -3.55
C TYR A 152 -13.25 13.54 -2.07
N ASN A 153 -14.28 13.06 -1.38
CA ASN A 153 -14.17 12.50 -0.05
C ASN A 153 -14.17 10.97 -0.16
N ILE A 154 -13.20 10.30 0.44
CA ILE A 154 -12.91 8.89 0.15
C ILE A 154 -13.06 8.10 1.42
N ILE A 155 -13.86 7.04 1.37
CA ILE A 155 -14.06 6.11 2.47
C ILE A 155 -13.54 4.76 2.01
N PHE A 156 -12.46 4.30 2.62
CA PHE A 156 -11.95 2.95 2.46
C PHE A 156 -12.62 2.05 3.49
N TYR A 157 -13.28 1.03 2.99
CA TYR A 157 -13.84 -0.03 3.80
C TYR A 157 -12.91 -1.25 3.74
N SER A 158 -12.50 -1.75 4.91
CA SER A 158 -11.61 -2.90 5.04
C SER A 158 -12.24 -3.97 5.95
N PRO A 159 -12.82 -5.06 5.38
CA PRO A 159 -13.30 -6.20 6.16
C PRO A 159 -12.21 -7.16 6.65
N TYR A 160 -10.95 -6.88 6.30
CA TYR A 160 -9.87 -7.81 6.58
C TYR A 160 -9.52 -7.83 8.07
N ASP A 161 -8.75 -8.83 8.48
CA ASP A 161 -8.18 -8.83 9.82
C ASP A 161 -7.31 -7.57 10.06
N THR A 162 -6.98 -7.34 11.33
CA THR A 162 -6.20 -6.18 11.74
C THR A 162 -4.86 -6.08 11.01
N GLN A 163 -4.13 -7.18 10.84
CA GLN A 163 -2.80 -7.14 10.24
C GLN A 163 -2.87 -6.72 8.76
N MET A 164 -3.83 -7.29 8.02
CA MET A 164 -4.03 -6.97 6.62
C MET A 164 -4.55 -5.54 6.44
N THR A 165 -5.50 -5.13 7.28
CA THR A 165 -6.00 -3.75 7.30
C THR A 165 -4.87 -2.76 7.55
N ASP A 166 -4.04 -3.02 8.55
CA ASP A 166 -2.89 -2.18 8.89
C ASP A 166 -1.92 -2.05 7.71
N LEU A 167 -1.52 -3.17 7.10
CA LEU A 167 -0.66 -3.19 5.92
C LEU A 167 -1.22 -2.32 4.79
N LEU A 168 -2.50 -2.51 4.45
CA LEU A 168 -3.17 -1.81 3.35
C LEU A 168 -3.35 -0.32 3.63
N VAL A 169 -3.61 0.07 4.88
CA VAL A 169 -3.68 1.47 5.32
C VAL A 169 -2.29 2.10 5.20
N PHE A 170 -1.25 1.49 5.78
CA PHE A 170 0.11 2.02 5.75
C PHE A 170 0.63 2.18 4.32
N LEU A 171 0.44 1.19 3.45
CA LEU A 171 0.84 1.29 2.05
C LEU A 171 0.16 2.47 1.33
N ARG A 172 -1.12 2.74 1.60
CA ARG A 172 -1.83 3.89 1.01
C ARG A 172 -1.30 5.22 1.53
N LEU A 173 -1.14 5.34 2.85
CA LEU A 173 -0.62 6.55 3.47
C LEU A 173 0.80 6.86 2.99
N ARG A 174 1.66 5.85 2.91
CA ARG A 174 3.03 6.01 2.41
C ARG A 174 3.07 6.40 0.95
N ARG A 175 2.24 5.81 0.10
CA ARG A 175 2.13 6.22 -1.32
C ARG A 175 1.63 7.65 -1.48
N LEU A 176 0.63 8.08 -0.70
CA LEU A 176 0.16 9.45 -0.69
C LEU A 176 1.27 10.43 -0.26
N PHE A 177 1.97 10.10 0.83
CA PHE A 177 3.10 10.88 1.34
C PHE A 177 4.23 10.99 0.31
N LEU A 178 4.65 9.87 -0.28
CA LEU A 178 5.69 9.83 -1.30
C LEU A 178 5.31 10.67 -2.52
N ARG A 179 4.07 10.56 -3.00
CA ARG A 179 3.61 11.37 -4.13
C ARG A 179 3.68 12.86 -3.82
N ARG A 180 3.20 13.29 -2.65
CA ARG A 180 3.21 14.71 -2.26
C ARG A 180 4.63 15.24 -2.09
N ARG A 181 5.48 14.53 -1.36
CA ARG A 181 6.90 14.90 -1.14
C ARG A 181 7.69 15.08 -2.43
N ASN A 182 7.42 14.28 -3.45
CA ASN A 182 8.13 14.38 -4.74
C ASN A 182 7.42 15.31 -5.74
N ALA A 183 6.29 15.89 -5.35
CA ALA A 183 5.50 16.80 -6.17
C ALA A 183 5.43 18.20 -5.56
N ASP A 184 6.38 18.57 -4.70
CA ASP A 184 6.36 19.83 -3.92
C ASP A 184 6.17 21.10 -4.75
N HIS A 185 6.43 21.06 -6.06
CA HIS A 185 6.17 22.17 -6.99
C HIS A 185 4.67 22.35 -7.35
N ILE A 186 3.82 21.37 -7.03
CA ILE A 186 2.38 21.39 -7.28
C ILE A 186 1.69 21.82 -5.99
N SER A 187 0.76 22.78 -6.08
CA SER A 187 -0.10 23.10 -4.95
C SER A 187 -1.01 21.91 -4.63
N HIS A 188 -0.87 21.35 -3.43
CA HIS A 188 -1.69 20.23 -2.99
C HIS A 188 -2.92 20.72 -2.23
N ARG A 189 -4.11 20.28 -2.66
CA ARG A 189 -5.30 20.38 -1.81
C ARG A 189 -5.07 19.73 -0.44
N PRO A 190 -5.42 20.42 0.66
CA PRO A 190 -5.26 19.86 1.99
C PRO A 190 -6.21 18.66 2.18
N VAL A 191 -5.72 17.65 2.91
CA VAL A 191 -6.46 16.41 3.17
C VAL A 191 -6.47 16.12 4.67
N VAL A 192 -7.61 15.72 5.19
CA VAL A 192 -7.76 15.22 6.56
C VAL A 192 -7.93 13.71 6.50
N ILE A 193 -7.10 12.99 7.25
CA ILE A 193 -7.12 11.53 7.30
C ILE A 193 -7.72 11.10 8.64
N PHE A 194 -8.79 10.32 8.57
CA PHE A 194 -9.40 9.67 9.73
C PHE A 194 -9.01 8.20 9.72
N LEU A 195 -8.38 7.76 10.80
CA LEU A 195 -8.03 6.36 11.05
C LEU A 195 -8.94 5.86 12.17
N ASP A 196 -9.93 5.04 11.83
CA ASP A 196 -10.70 4.34 12.85
C ASP A 196 -9.79 3.33 13.57
N GLU A 197 -9.98 3.19 14.88
CA GLU A 197 -9.21 2.26 15.73
C GLU A 197 -7.66 2.37 15.65
N PHE A 198 -7.11 3.59 15.60
CA PHE A 198 -5.65 3.81 15.53
C PHE A 198 -4.79 3.07 16.59
N ARG A 199 -5.36 2.69 17.73
CA ARG A 199 -4.64 1.91 18.75
C ARG A 199 -4.28 0.50 18.26
N SER A 200 -5.09 -0.13 17.41
CA SER A 200 -4.74 -1.43 16.82
C SER A 200 -3.56 -1.30 15.86
N LEU A 201 -3.53 -0.21 15.07
CA LEU A 201 -2.47 0.12 14.12
C LEU A 201 -1.09 0.32 14.77
N LEU A 202 -1.05 0.86 16.01
CA LEU A 202 0.20 1.08 16.75
C LEU A 202 0.69 -0.14 17.54
N GLY A 203 -0.17 -1.13 17.78
CA GLY A 203 0.03 -2.13 18.83
C GLY A 203 0.98 -3.29 18.51
N ARG A 204 1.39 -3.48 17.25
CA ARG A 204 2.16 -4.66 16.81
C ARG A 204 3.51 -4.37 16.15
N GLY A 205 3.78 -3.11 15.80
CA GLY A 205 5.11 -2.69 15.39
C GLY A 205 6.01 -2.54 16.61
N GLY A 206 7.22 -3.09 16.57
CA GLY A 206 8.27 -2.94 17.59
C GLY A 206 8.77 -1.50 17.81
N LEU A 207 7.94 -0.47 17.64
CA LEU A 207 8.22 0.92 18.02
C LEU A 207 8.23 1.15 19.54
N ARG A 208 8.19 0.07 20.35
CA ARG A 208 8.49 0.11 21.79
C ARG A 208 9.99 0.01 22.13
N GLY A 209 10.91 0.04 21.16
CA GLY A 209 12.34 -0.08 21.47
C GLY A 209 13.26 0.69 20.54
N SER A 210 13.47 1.98 20.81
CA SER A 210 14.75 2.70 20.56
C SER A 210 14.71 4.18 21.00
N TYR A 211 14.07 4.48 22.13
CA TYR A 211 14.31 5.72 22.88
C TYR A 211 14.20 5.39 24.38
N GLN A 212 15.23 4.70 24.88
CA GLN A 212 15.68 4.79 26.26
C GLN A 212 17.16 5.13 26.22
#